data_AF-A0A7S4NZV1-F1
#
_entry.id   AF-A0A7S4NZV1-F1
#
_cell.length_a   1.000
_cell.length_b   1.000
_cell.length_c   1.000
_cell.angle_alpha   90.00
_cell.angle_beta   90.00
_cell.angle_gamma   90.00
#
_symmetry.space_group_name_H-M   'P 1'
#
loop_
_entity.id
_entity.type
_entity.pdbx_description
1 polymer ?
#
loop_
_entity_poly.entity_id
_entity_poly.type
_entity_poly.pdbx_seq_one_letter_code
_entity_poly.pdbx_strand_id
1 'polypeptide(L)'
;ACLTRWPCCTGRGDVMASMTYQVISNEVTSLYGAMGGMERINNTPLPWVYVTHLRLLVMIFCIGVPIIELPRWGWMTIPTSMILSIAFMGADAAATECERPFKKRRSHLNLEQFCIAVVENVLQIMQTTPTCRCLQEPEEAILNETQREDEQAPLWHLQDSSCK
;
A
#
# COMPACT_ATOMS: atom_id res chain seq x y z
N ALA A 1 12.91 -35.94 39.24
CA ALA A 1 11.50 -35.66 39.60
C ALA A 1 11.23 -34.16 39.52
N CYS A 2 10.85 -33.66 38.34
CA CYS A 2 10.21 -32.33 38.14
C CYS A 2 9.63 -32.21 36.70
N LEU A 3 9.16 -33.33 36.13
CA LEU A 3 8.63 -33.43 34.76
C LEU A 3 7.10 -33.24 34.70
N THR A 4 6.48 -32.65 35.72
CA THR A 4 5.01 -32.57 35.86
C THR A 4 4.52 -31.16 36.15
N ARG A 5 5.05 -30.14 35.45
CA ARG A 5 4.58 -28.74 35.54
C ARG A 5 3.84 -28.26 34.26
N TRP A 6 3.46 -29.17 33.37
CA TRP A 6 2.64 -28.85 32.19
C TRP A 6 1.23 -29.49 32.15
N PRO A 7 0.41 -29.56 33.22
CA PRO A 7 -0.99 -30.00 33.05
C PRO A 7 -2.02 -28.89 32.80
N CYS A 8 -1.70 -27.59 32.88
CA CYS A 8 -2.77 -26.57 32.92
C CYS A 8 -3.27 -26.06 31.55
N CYS A 9 -2.54 -26.24 30.45
CA CYS A 9 -2.93 -25.62 29.16
C CYS A 9 -3.46 -26.57 28.07
N THR A 10 -3.34 -27.89 28.25
CA THR A 10 -3.42 -28.83 27.11
C THR A 10 -4.83 -29.37 26.80
N GLY A 11 -5.88 -28.93 27.48
CA GLY A 11 -7.26 -29.43 27.24
C GLY A 11 -8.31 -28.37 26.87
N ARG A 12 -7.97 -27.08 26.98
CA ARG A 12 -8.86 -25.94 26.67
C ARG A 12 -8.19 -24.95 25.70
N GLY A 13 -7.03 -25.33 25.15
CA GLY A 13 -6.29 -24.57 24.15
C GLY A 13 -6.97 -24.62 22.79
N ASP A 14 -7.50 -25.77 22.37
CA ASP A 14 -8.04 -25.95 21.01
C ASP A 14 -9.29 -25.09 20.73
N VAL A 15 -10.21 -24.99 21.71
CA VAL A 15 -11.41 -24.14 21.58
C VAL A 15 -11.06 -22.65 21.62
N MET A 16 -10.11 -22.24 22.47
CA MET A 16 -9.67 -20.84 22.54
C MET A 16 -8.83 -20.46 21.33
N ALA A 17 -7.97 -21.35 20.84
CA ALA A 17 -7.21 -21.19 19.61
C ALA A 17 -8.13 -21.10 18.40
N SER A 18 -9.19 -21.93 18.34
CA SER A 18 -10.18 -21.83 17.26
C SER A 18 -10.91 -20.49 17.29
N MET A 19 -11.26 -19.97 18.48
CA MET A 19 -11.92 -18.67 18.62
C MET A 19 -11.00 -17.49 18.29
N THR A 20 -9.73 -17.54 18.73
CA THR A 20 -8.71 -16.54 18.39
C THR A 20 -8.37 -16.56 16.89
N TYR A 21 -8.32 -17.74 16.29
CA TYR A 21 -8.11 -17.91 14.85
C TYR A 21 -9.23 -17.24 14.04
N GLN A 22 -10.49 -17.41 14.47
CA GLN A 22 -11.63 -16.73 13.85
C GLN A 22 -11.47 -15.21 13.92
N VAL A 23 -11.10 -14.65 15.08
CA VAL A 23 -10.86 -13.20 15.23
C VAL A 23 -9.76 -12.70 14.29
N ILE A 24 -8.60 -13.35 14.27
CA ILE A 24 -7.49 -12.97 13.39
C ILE A 24 -7.89 -13.08 11.92
N SER A 25 -8.57 -14.16 11.53
CA SER A 25 -9.02 -14.38 10.16
C SER A 25 -10.02 -13.31 9.69
N ASN A 26 -10.88 -12.82 10.59
CA ASN A 26 -11.82 -11.74 10.31
C ASN A 26 -11.09 -10.40 10.10
N GLU A 27 -10.12 -10.07 10.95
CA GLU A 27 -9.31 -8.85 10.79
C GLU A 27 -8.47 -8.87 9.51
N VAL A 28 -7.87 -10.02 9.18
CA VAL A 28 -7.12 -10.20 7.93
C VAL A 28 -8.05 -10.07 6.71
N THR A 29 -9.25 -10.65 6.78
CA THR A 29 -10.25 -10.51 5.71
C THR A 29 -10.69 -9.05 5.53
N SER A 30 -10.82 -8.30 6.63
CA SER A 30 -11.10 -6.85 6.61
C SER A 30 -9.99 -6.06 5.89
N LEU A 31 -8.72 -6.36 6.20
CA LEU A 31 -7.56 -5.78 5.53
C LEU A 31 -7.56 -6.08 4.03
N TYR A 32 -7.76 -7.35 3.65
CA TYR A 32 -7.86 -7.76 2.25
C TYR A 32 -9.02 -7.07 1.53
N GLY A 33 -10.15 -6.87 2.20
CA GLY A 33 -11.28 -6.10 1.68
C GLY A 33 -10.89 -4.65 1.35
N ALA A 34 -10.15 -3.98 2.23
CA ALA A 34 -9.66 -2.63 2.01
C ALA A 34 -8.63 -2.57 0.86
N MET A 35 -7.69 -3.53 0.79
CA MET A 35 -6.71 -3.66 -0.30
C MET A 35 -7.39 -3.88 -1.65
N GLY A 36 -8.35 -4.80 -1.72
CA GLY A 36 -9.15 -5.02 -2.93
C GLY A 36 -9.96 -3.79 -3.35
N GLY A 37 -10.44 -3.00 -2.37
CA GLY A 37 -11.08 -1.71 -2.63
C GLY A 37 -10.14 -0.71 -3.30
N MET A 38 -8.91 -0.58 -2.79
CA MET A 38 -7.88 0.29 -3.37
C MET A 38 -7.45 -0.18 -4.77
N GLU A 39 -7.29 -1.48 -4.96
CA GLU A 39 -6.98 -2.06 -6.26
C GLU A 39 -8.09 -1.82 -7.28
N ARG A 40 -9.37 -1.95 -6.89
CA ARG A 40 -10.50 -1.61 -7.76
C ARG A 40 -10.51 -0.14 -8.15
N ILE A 41 -10.30 0.78 -7.22
CA ILE A 41 -10.22 2.23 -7.52
C ILE A 41 -9.06 2.53 -8.48
N ASN A 42 -7.92 1.86 -8.28
CA ASN A 42 -6.77 2.01 -9.16
C ASN A 42 -7.00 1.40 -10.56
N ASN A 43 -7.74 0.28 -10.62
CA ASN A 43 -8.01 -0.48 -11.84
C ASN A 43 -9.32 -0.09 -12.54
N THR A 44 -9.94 1.03 -12.17
CA THR A 44 -11.02 1.65 -12.95
C THR A 44 -10.51 2.84 -13.76
N PRO A 45 -9.64 2.62 -14.78
CA PRO A 45 -9.24 3.72 -15.65
C PRO A 45 -10.44 4.19 -16.46
N LEU A 46 -10.63 5.50 -16.56
CA LEU A 46 -11.64 6.06 -17.46
C LEU A 46 -11.32 5.67 -18.91
N PRO A 47 -12.34 5.37 -19.74
CA PRO A 47 -12.12 5.10 -21.16
C PRO A 47 -11.38 6.25 -21.83
N TRP A 48 -10.37 5.92 -22.64
CA TRP A 48 -9.53 6.91 -23.30
C TRP A 48 -10.32 7.89 -24.18
N VAL A 49 -11.39 7.40 -24.81
CA VAL A 49 -12.28 8.20 -25.66
C VAL A 49 -12.93 9.34 -24.86
N TYR A 50 -13.35 9.07 -23.61
CA TYR A 50 -13.98 10.09 -22.77
C TYR A 50 -13.03 11.25 -22.45
N VAL A 51 -11.79 10.93 -22.04
CA VAL A 51 -10.76 11.92 -21.69
C VAL A 51 -10.42 12.80 -22.90
N THR A 52 -10.27 12.18 -24.08
CA THR A 52 -9.99 12.92 -25.33
C THR A 52 -11.13 13.84 -25.73
N HIS A 53 -12.39 13.40 -25.62
CA HIS A 53 -13.55 14.25 -25.92
C HIS A 53 -13.69 15.41 -24.94
N LEU A 54 -13.48 15.18 -23.64
CA LEU A 54 -13.53 16.23 -22.62
C LEU A 54 -12.51 17.33 -22.94
N ARG A 55 -11.28 16.93 -23.26
CA ARG A 55 -10.19 17.86 -23.60
C ARG A 55 -10.45 18.62 -24.90
N LEU A 56 -11.06 17.98 -25.89
CA LEU A 56 -11.50 18.64 -27.13
C LEU A 56 -12.58 19.70 -26.83
N LEU A 57 -13.57 19.38 -26.00
CA LEU A 57 -14.64 20.32 -25.63
C LEU A 57 -14.09 21.54 -24.88
N VAL A 58 -13.16 21.35 -23.95
CA VAL A 58 -12.48 22.46 -23.26
C VAL A 58 -11.71 23.33 -24.25
N MET A 59 -10.98 22.73 -25.20
CA MET A 59 -10.27 23.49 -26.24
C MET A 59 -11.22 24.29 -27.14
N ILE A 60 -12.31 23.68 -27.60
CA ILE A 60 -13.33 24.36 -28.41
C ILE A 60 -13.97 25.50 -27.63
N PHE A 61 -14.24 25.30 -26.33
CA PHE A 61 -14.79 26.33 -25.47
C PHE A 61 -13.85 27.53 -25.34
N CYS A 62 -12.55 27.31 -25.07
CA CYS A 62 -11.56 28.39 -24.97
C CYS A 62 -11.40 29.19 -26.28
N ILE A 63 -11.57 28.57 -27.45
CA ILE A 63 -11.51 29.26 -28.75
C ILE A 63 -12.83 29.94 -29.09
N GLY A 64 -13.97 29.37 -28.68
CA GLY A 64 -15.30 29.92 -28.95
C GLY A 64 -15.63 31.17 -28.13
N VAL A 65 -15.22 31.20 -26.85
CA VAL A 65 -15.46 32.34 -25.93
C VAL A 65 -15.04 33.69 -26.51
N PRO A 66 -13.80 33.90 -27.03
CA PRO A 66 -13.42 35.20 -27.56
C PRO A 66 -14.30 35.62 -28.74
N ILE A 67 -14.71 34.69 -29.61
CA ILE A 67 -15.59 34.98 -30.76
C ILE A 67 -16.97 35.47 -30.29
N ILE A 68 -17.48 34.91 -29.20
CA ILE A 68 -18.80 35.25 -28.64
C ILE A 68 -18.77 36.61 -27.92
N GLU A 69 -17.69 36.91 -27.18
CA GLU A 69 -17.59 38.13 -26.37
C GLU A 69 -17.09 39.37 -27.15
N LEU A 70 -16.38 39.15 -28.26
CA LEU A 70 -15.84 40.17 -29.17
C LEU A 70 -16.81 41.34 -29.46
N PRO A 71 -18.07 41.10 -29.91
CA PRO A 71 -18.99 42.19 -30.26
C PRO A 71 -19.51 42.99 -29.05
N ARG A 72 -19.38 42.47 -27.83
CA ARG A 72 -19.94 43.08 -26.61
C ARG A 72 -18.90 43.83 -25.77
N TRP A 73 -17.66 43.34 -25.74
CA TRP A 73 -16.60 43.89 -24.86
C TRP A 73 -15.43 44.53 -25.62
N GLY A 74 -15.33 44.34 -26.95
CA GLY A 74 -14.26 44.93 -27.76
C GLY A 74 -12.87 44.52 -27.24
N TRP A 75 -12.01 45.51 -26.95
CA TRP A 75 -10.64 45.27 -26.47
C TRP A 75 -10.57 44.62 -25.08
N MET A 76 -11.62 44.73 -24.25
CA MET A 76 -11.68 44.07 -22.95
C MET A 76 -11.89 42.55 -23.06
N THR A 77 -12.19 42.03 -24.25
CA THR A 77 -12.33 40.59 -24.51
C THR A 77 -11.03 39.81 -24.31
N ILE A 78 -9.88 40.45 -24.54
CA ILE A 78 -8.56 39.80 -24.42
C ILE A 78 -8.26 39.41 -22.96
N PRO A 79 -8.32 40.32 -21.97
CA PRO A 79 -8.07 39.95 -20.58
C PRO A 79 -9.15 39.01 -20.01
N THR A 80 -10.44 39.16 -20.39
CA THR A 80 -11.50 38.27 -19.90
C THR A 80 -11.32 36.85 -20.40
N SER A 81 -11.10 36.67 -21.70
CA SER A 81 -10.86 35.35 -22.30
C SER A 81 -9.57 34.70 -21.81
N MET A 82 -8.52 35.48 -21.51
CA MET A 82 -7.28 34.95 -20.93
C MET A 82 -7.51 34.37 -19.52
N ILE A 83 -8.21 35.10 -18.65
CA ILE A 83 -8.55 34.63 -17.30
C ILE A 83 -9.40 33.36 -17.37
N LEU A 84 -10.42 33.35 -18.24
CA LEU A 84 -11.31 32.21 -18.39
C LEU A 84 -10.56 30.98 -18.91
N SER A 85 -9.71 31.16 -19.92
CA SER A 85 -8.90 30.06 -20.49
C SER A 85 -7.96 29.45 -19.46
N ILE A 86 -7.32 30.27 -18.61
CA ILE A 86 -6.48 29.78 -17.51
C ILE A 86 -7.31 28.98 -16.52
N ALA A 87 -8.52 29.43 -16.18
CA ALA A 87 -9.39 28.71 -15.25
C ALA A 87 -9.82 27.34 -15.81
N PHE A 88 -10.27 27.27 -17.06
CA PHE A 88 -10.72 26.02 -17.68
C PHE A 88 -9.57 25.05 -17.99
N MET A 89 -8.42 25.53 -18.48
CA MET A 89 -7.24 24.67 -18.64
C MET A 89 -6.69 24.19 -17.29
N GLY A 90 -6.74 25.05 -16.27
CA GLY A 90 -6.38 24.67 -14.90
C GLY A 90 -7.31 23.59 -14.34
N ALA A 91 -8.62 23.70 -14.60
CA ALA A 91 -9.60 22.69 -14.21
C ALA A 91 -9.39 21.35 -14.93
N ASP A 92 -9.11 21.35 -16.24
CA ASP A 92 -8.79 20.13 -17.01
C ASP A 92 -7.53 19.43 -16.49
N ALA A 93 -6.49 20.22 -16.18
CA ALA A 93 -5.25 19.70 -15.59
C ALA A 93 -5.50 19.13 -14.19
N ALA A 94 -6.25 19.82 -13.33
CA ALA A 94 -6.60 19.34 -12.00
C ALA A 94 -7.43 18.05 -12.05
N ALA A 95 -8.42 17.97 -12.96
CA ALA A 95 -9.23 16.77 -13.16
C ALA A 95 -8.36 15.56 -13.53
N THR A 96 -7.40 15.74 -14.45
CA THR A 96 -6.49 14.68 -14.88
C THR A 96 -5.61 14.14 -13.74
N GLU A 97 -5.19 14.98 -12.79
CA GLU A 97 -4.45 14.53 -11.62
C GLU A 97 -5.38 13.82 -10.61
N CYS A 98 -6.61 14.32 -10.41
CA CYS A 98 -7.60 13.70 -9.53
C CYS A 98 -8.02 12.29 -10.00
N GLU A 99 -7.99 12.01 -11.29
CA GLU A 99 -8.29 10.67 -11.84
C GLU A 99 -7.32 9.58 -11.40
N ARG A 100 -6.12 9.94 -10.89
CA ARG A 100 -5.06 8.96 -10.58
C ARG A 100 -4.45 9.20 -9.19
N PRO A 101 -5.20 8.94 -8.11
CA PRO A 101 -4.85 9.35 -6.74
C PRO A 101 -3.61 8.65 -6.16
N PHE A 102 -3.26 7.46 -6.67
CA PHE A 102 -2.18 6.61 -6.15
C PHE A 102 -0.86 6.71 -6.94
N LYS A 103 -0.79 7.57 -7.95
CA LYS A 103 0.46 7.77 -8.70
C LYS A 103 1.50 8.47 -7.83
N LYS A 104 2.78 8.20 -8.09
CA LYS A 104 3.89 8.88 -7.38
C LYS A 104 4.10 10.28 -7.95
N ARG A 105 3.37 11.29 -7.43
CA ARG A 105 3.61 12.73 -7.66
C ARG A 105 3.40 13.52 -6.38
N ARG A 106 3.89 14.76 -6.35
CA ARG A 106 3.85 15.65 -5.18
C ARG A 106 2.44 15.94 -4.64
N SER A 107 1.42 15.91 -5.50
CA SER A 107 0.03 16.20 -5.14
C SER A 107 -0.84 14.95 -4.90
N HIS A 108 -0.22 13.76 -4.85
CA HIS A 108 -0.92 12.49 -4.66
C HIS A 108 -0.68 11.93 -3.24
N LEU A 109 -1.42 10.87 -2.90
CA LEU A 109 -1.33 10.25 -1.58
C LEU A 109 0.01 9.52 -1.39
N ASN A 110 0.69 9.80 -0.27
CA ASN A 110 1.96 9.16 0.08
C ASN A 110 1.74 7.76 0.69
N LEU A 111 1.60 6.73 -0.15
CA LEU A 111 1.44 5.34 0.31
C LEU A 111 2.62 4.86 1.15
N GLU A 112 3.84 5.29 0.81
CA GLU A 112 5.05 4.92 1.55
C GLU A 112 4.99 5.36 3.01
N GLN A 113 4.52 6.60 3.25
CA GLN A 113 4.35 7.13 4.60
C GLN A 113 3.23 6.41 5.36
N PHE A 114 2.15 6.01 4.65
CA PHE A 114 1.09 5.20 5.24
C PHE A 114 1.60 3.82 5.67
N CYS A 115 2.41 3.15 4.85
CA CYS A 115 3.03 1.87 5.20
C CYS A 115 3.95 2.00 6.42
N ILE A 116 4.78 3.05 6.48
CA ILE A 116 5.66 3.30 7.63
C ILE A 116 4.83 3.49 8.90
N ALA A 117 3.75 4.28 8.84
CA ALA A 117 2.87 4.49 9.99
C ALA A 117 2.21 3.18 10.46
N VAL A 118 1.79 2.30 9.55
CA VAL A 118 1.23 0.99 9.92
C VAL A 118 2.28 0.13 10.63
N VAL A 119 3.51 0.08 10.12
CA VAL A 119 4.61 -0.68 10.75
C VAL A 119 4.90 -0.14 12.15
N GLU A 120 4.98 1.17 12.32
CA GLU A 120 5.21 1.80 13.64
C GLU A 120 4.10 1.47 14.64
N ASN A 121 2.83 1.53 14.21
CA ASN A 121 1.69 1.15 15.04
C ASN A 121 1.76 -0.33 15.47
N VAL A 122 2.12 -1.24 14.57
CA VAL A 122 2.28 -2.68 14.90
C VAL A 122 3.42 -2.87 15.90
N LEU A 123 4.57 -2.23 15.68
CA LEU A 123 5.70 -2.30 16.62
C LEU A 123 5.32 -1.80 18.02
N GLN A 124 4.55 -0.71 18.10
CA GLN A 124 4.07 -0.18 19.37
C GLN A 124 3.14 -1.15 20.09
N ILE A 125 2.22 -1.82 19.37
CA ILE A 125 1.31 -2.83 19.93
C ILE A 125 2.09 -4.04 20.47
N MET A 126 3.12 -4.49 19.73
CA MET A 126 3.98 -5.60 20.15
C MET A 126 4.78 -5.27 21.43
N GLN A 127 5.16 -4.01 21.61
CA GLN A 127 5.88 -3.55 22.81
C GLN A 127 4.97 -3.36 24.03
N THR A 128 3.69 -3.01 23.84
CA THR A 128 2.74 -2.75 24.93
C THR A 128 1.96 -3.99 25.37
N THR A 129 1.87 -5.02 24.53
CA THR A 129 1.19 -6.27 24.89
C THR A 129 2.10 -7.11 25.78
N PRO A 130 1.74 -7.42 27.04
CA PRO A 130 2.52 -8.35 27.85
C PRO A 130 2.37 -9.76 27.28
N THR A 131 3.32 -10.17 26.43
CA THR A 131 3.41 -11.56 25.98
C THR A 131 3.52 -12.45 27.21
N CYS A 132 2.69 -13.50 27.31
CA CYS A 132 2.89 -14.51 28.34
C CYS A 132 4.31 -15.06 28.21
N ARG A 133 5.08 -14.98 29.31
CA ARG A 133 6.50 -15.38 29.40
C ARG A 133 6.77 -16.84 29.00
N CYS A 134 5.71 -17.61 28.76
CA CYS A 134 5.75 -19.01 28.33
C CYS A 134 6.04 -19.21 26.82
N LEU A 135 5.95 -18.16 25.98
CA LEU A 135 6.34 -18.20 24.55
C LEU A 135 7.71 -17.55 24.28
N GLN A 136 8.36 -17.01 25.31
CA GLN A 136 9.76 -16.59 25.23
C GLN A 136 10.65 -17.83 25.42
N GLU A 137 10.55 -18.81 24.53
CA GLU A 137 11.63 -19.78 24.36
C GLU A 137 12.78 -19.05 23.63
N PRO A 138 14.03 -19.26 24.04
CA PRO A 138 15.11 -18.32 23.76
C PRO A 138 15.49 -18.34 22.27
N GLU A 139 15.55 -17.16 21.66
CA GLU A 139 16.17 -16.91 20.35
C GLU A 139 17.62 -17.47 20.28
N GLU A 140 18.25 -17.70 21.43
CA GLU A 140 19.56 -18.36 21.54
C GLU A 140 19.54 -19.86 21.19
N ALA A 141 18.38 -20.53 21.17
CA ALA A 141 18.25 -21.96 20.83
C ALA A 141 18.18 -22.25 19.31
N ILE A 142 17.90 -21.24 18.48
CA ILE A 142 17.84 -21.39 17.02
C ILE A 142 19.20 -20.98 16.39
N LEU A 143 19.93 -20.07 17.04
CA LEU A 143 21.28 -19.68 16.62
C LEU A 143 22.32 -20.76 16.87
N ASN A 144 22.19 -21.57 17.92
CA ASN A 144 23.09 -22.69 18.19
C ASN A 144 22.72 -23.99 17.43
N GLU A 145 21.50 -24.11 16.89
CA GLU A 145 21.15 -25.15 15.91
C GLU A 145 21.67 -24.80 14.50
N THR A 146 21.54 -23.55 14.05
CA THR A 146 22.14 -23.12 12.76
C THR A 146 23.67 -23.14 12.80
N GLN A 147 24.30 -22.79 13.92
CA GLN A 147 25.75 -22.98 14.12
C GLN A 147 26.19 -24.46 14.10
N ARG A 148 25.30 -25.41 14.47
CA ARG A 148 25.61 -26.84 14.42
C ARG A 148 25.50 -27.40 12.99
N GLU A 149 24.61 -26.86 12.17
CA GLU A 149 24.51 -27.25 10.74
C GLU A 149 25.67 -26.69 9.90
N ASP A 150 26.24 -25.54 10.26
CA ASP A 150 27.44 -24.99 9.62
C ASP A 150 28.71 -25.82 9.91
N GLU A 151 28.78 -26.52 11.06
CA GLU A 151 29.91 -27.39 11.42
C GLU A 151 29.86 -28.77 10.73
N GLN A 152 28.75 -29.09 10.04
CA GLN A 152 28.54 -30.40 9.39
C GLN A 152 28.11 -30.28 7.92
N ALA A 153 28.40 -29.17 7.26
CA ALA A 153 28.24 -29.01 5.82
C ALA A 153 29.33 -29.80 5.05
N PRO A 154 28.96 -30.67 4.08
CA PRO A 154 29.92 -31.49 3.34
C PRO A 154 30.86 -30.65 2.49
N LEU A 155 32.16 -30.96 2.60
CA LEU A 155 33.28 -30.41 1.83
C LEU A 155 33.05 -30.48 0.32
N TRP A 156 32.76 -29.35 -0.34
CA TRP A 156 32.83 -29.23 -1.81
C TRP A 156 33.73 -28.10 -2.32
N HIS A 157 34.63 -27.59 -1.49
CA HIS A 157 35.78 -26.82 -1.97
C HIS A 157 37.09 -27.48 -1.58
N LEU A 158 37.79 -27.98 -2.60
CA LEU A 158 39.19 -28.44 -2.64
C LEU A 158 39.42 -29.90 -2.20
N GLN A 159 39.34 -30.84 -3.15
CA GLN A 159 40.54 -31.51 -3.70
C GLN A 159 40.13 -32.53 -4.79
N ASP A 160 40.13 -32.10 -6.04
CA ASP A 160 40.52 -32.97 -7.16
C ASP A 160 42.01 -33.29 -6.97
N SER A 161 42.35 -34.51 -6.54
CA SER A 161 43.67 -35.08 -6.81
C SER A 161 43.70 -36.60 -6.57
N SER A 162 44.07 -37.33 -7.63
CA SER A 162 44.26 -38.80 -7.75
C SER A 162 42.98 -39.56 -8.12
N CYS A 163 42.72 -39.91 -9.38
CA CYS A 163 43.56 -40.62 -10.35
C CYS A 163 44.12 -41.95 -9.80
N LYS A 164 43.28 -42.99 -9.81
CA LYS A 164 43.58 -44.33 -10.31
C LYS A 164 42.31 -45.16 -10.45
#